data_AF-A0A5J9W051-F1
#
_entry.id   AF-A0A5J9W051-F1
#
_cell.length_a   1.000
_cell.length_b   1.000
_cell.length_c   1.000
_cell.angle_alpha   90.00
_cell.angle_beta   90.00
_cell.angle_gamma   90.00
#
_symmetry.space_group_name_H-M   'P 1'
#
loop_
_entity.id
_entity.type
_entity.pdbx_description
1 polymer ?
#
loop_
_entity_poly.entity_id
_entity_poly.type
_entity_poly.pdbx_seq_one_letter_code
_entity_poly.pdbx_strand_id
1 'polypeptide(L)'
;MAPPRRPRSLPELMDDLIGEILLRVPPDEPSHLIRATLVCKPWRRILFDPVFLRRYREFHRTPPLLGFLRFDYNETKFISTITTSPFSRLEEST
;
A
#
# COMPACT_ATOMS: atom_id res chain seq x y z
N MET A 1 24.74 29.76 5.59
CA MET A 1 23.45 30.46 5.39
C MET A 1 22.54 29.51 4.62
N ALA A 2 21.44 29.04 5.22
CA ALA A 2 20.54 28.11 4.54
C ALA A 2 19.78 28.83 3.42
N PRO A 3 19.58 28.21 2.24
CA PRO A 3 18.87 28.86 1.14
C PRO A 3 17.41 29.17 1.54
N PRO A 4 16.83 30.26 1.02
CA PRO A 4 15.44 30.61 1.29
C PRO A 4 14.52 29.48 0.83
N ARG A 5 13.62 29.04 1.72
CA ARG A 5 12.60 28.03 1.39
C ARG A 5 11.68 28.62 0.33
N ARG A 6 11.58 27.97 -0.83
CA ARG A 6 10.62 28.37 -1.86
C ARG A 6 9.19 28.16 -1.32
N PRO A 7 8.27 29.12 -1.53
CA PRO A 7 6.86 28.90 -1.20
C PRO A 7 6.33 27.73 -2.03
N ARG A 8 5.65 26.79 -1.36
CA ARG A 8 5.04 25.65 -2.04
C ARG A 8 3.91 26.15 -2.94
N SER A 9 3.79 25.53 -4.09
CA SER A 9 2.65 25.81 -4.97
C SER A 9 1.36 25.21 -4.41
N LEU A 10 0.20 25.80 -4.73
CA LEU A 10 -1.10 25.24 -4.30
C LEU A 10 -1.29 23.76 -4.70
N PRO A 11 -0.92 23.30 -5.91
CA PRO A 11 -1.00 21.88 -6.27
C PRO A 11 -0.11 20.98 -5.41
N GLU A 12 1.08 21.45 -5.05
CA GLU A 12 2.02 20.71 -4.20
C GLU A 12 1.49 20.58 -2.77
N LEU A 13 0.87 21.64 -2.24
CA LEU A 13 0.19 21.59 -0.94
C LEU A 13 -0.99 20.60 -0.94
N MET A 14 -1.74 20.54 -2.04
CA MET A 14 -2.84 19.58 -2.17
C MET A 14 -2.32 18.13 -2.23
N ASP A 15 -1.25 17.88 -2.96
CA ASP A 15 -0.64 16.54 -3.03
C ASP A 15 -0.11 16.08 -1.67
N ASP A 16 0.50 16.98 -0.89
CA ASP A 16 0.92 16.71 0.50
C ASP A 16 -0.29 16.28 1.36
N LEU A 17 -1.40 17.02 1.29
CA LEU A 17 -2.62 16.72 2.06
C LEU A 17 -3.27 15.40 1.65
N ILE A 18 -3.36 15.13 0.35
CA ILE A 18 -3.86 13.84 -0.15
C ILE A 18 -2.96 12.70 0.31
N GLY A 19 -1.64 12.87 0.27
CA GLY A 19 -0.69 11.91 0.82
C GLY A 19 -0.95 11.62 2.31
N GLU A 20 -1.17 12.65 3.12
CA GLU A 20 -1.49 12.50 4.54
C GLU A 20 -2.82 11.78 4.82
N ILE A 21 -3.83 11.96 3.96
CA ILE A 21 -5.11 11.23 4.05
C ILE A 21 -4.89 9.76 3.68
N LEU A 22 -4.24 9.50 2.55
CA LEU A 22 -3.97 8.15 2.06
C LEU A 22 -3.05 7.36 3.02
N LEU A 23 -2.15 8.06 3.71
CA LEU A 23 -1.27 7.47 4.73
C LEU A 23 -2.06 6.84 5.89
N ARG A 24 -3.23 7.39 6.21
CA ARG A 24 -4.09 6.92 7.32
C ARG A 24 -5.00 5.75 6.94
N VAL A 25 -5.04 5.35 5.67
CA VAL A 25 -5.78 4.16 5.24
C VAL A 25 -5.08 2.91 5.80
N PRO A 26 -5.79 2.00 6.50
CA PRO A 26 -5.18 0.83 7.11
C PRO A 26 -4.76 -0.21 6.05
N PRO A 27 -3.68 -0.97 6.30
CA PRO A 27 -3.18 -1.99 5.37
C PRO A 27 -4.02 -3.26 5.33
N ASP A 28 -4.94 -3.47 6.28
CA ASP A 28 -5.80 -4.66 6.36
C ASP A 28 -6.79 -4.76 5.19
N GLU A 29 -7.08 -3.64 4.54
CA GLU A 29 -7.97 -3.56 3.38
C GLU A 29 -7.28 -2.84 2.20
N PRO A 30 -6.42 -3.55 1.45
CA PRO A 30 -5.66 -2.95 0.35
C PRO A 30 -6.54 -2.48 -0.82
N SER A 31 -7.80 -2.95 -0.88
CA SER A 31 -8.78 -2.56 -1.90
C SER A 31 -9.03 -1.05 -1.92
N HIS A 32 -8.98 -0.38 -0.76
CA HIS A 32 -9.15 1.07 -0.64
C HIS A 32 -8.04 1.86 -1.33
N LEU A 33 -6.78 1.46 -1.12
CA LEU A 33 -5.64 2.09 -1.80
C LEU A 33 -5.68 1.83 -3.31
N ILE A 34 -6.07 0.63 -3.72
CA ILE A 34 -6.22 0.30 -5.15
C ILE A 34 -7.28 1.19 -5.79
N ARG A 35 -8.46 1.33 -5.17
CA ARG A 35 -9.53 2.22 -5.66
C ARG A 35 -9.08 3.68 -5.74
N ALA A 36 -8.29 4.14 -4.77
CA ALA A 36 -7.73 5.48 -4.76
C ALA A 36 -6.82 5.75 -5.98
N THR A 37 -6.10 4.75 -6.51
CA THR A 37 -5.30 4.92 -7.75
C THR A 37 -6.14 5.21 -8.99
N LEU A 38 -7.43 4.89 -8.97
CA LEU A 38 -8.34 5.02 -10.11
C LEU A 38 -9.04 6.39 -10.15
N VAL A 39 -8.97 7.18 -9.08
CA VAL A 39 -9.67 8.48 -8.97
C VAL A 39 -9.12 9.48 -9.99
N CYS A 40 -7.80 9.68 -10.01
CA CYS A 40 -7.14 10.59 -10.94
C CYS A 40 -5.62 10.35 -11.03
N LYS A 41 -4.97 10.95 -12.03
CA LYS A 41 -3.52 10.83 -12.25
C LYS A 41 -2.68 11.30 -11.04
N PRO A 42 -2.98 12.43 -10.36
CA PRO A 42 -2.25 12.84 -9.15
C PRO A 42 -2.30 11.83 -8.01
N TRP A 43 -3.47 11.26 -7.71
CA TRP A 43 -3.62 10.27 -6.64
C TRP A 43 -2.82 9.00 -6.94
N ARG A 44 -2.88 8.53 -8.19
CA ARG A 44 -2.03 7.45 -8.66
C ARG A 44 -0.55 7.79 -8.47
N ARG A 45 -0.12 8.98 -8.86
CA ARG A 45 1.28 9.41 -8.71
C ARG A 45 1.75 9.35 -7.25
N ILE A 46 0.93 9.83 -6.31
CA ILE A 46 1.24 9.81 -4.87
C ILE A 46 1.37 8.37 -4.37
N LEU A 47 0.44 7.48 -4.73
CA LEU A 47 0.43 6.09 -4.24
C LEU A 47 1.61 5.26 -4.76
N PHE A 48 2.15 5.60 -5.93
CA PHE A 48 3.33 4.95 -6.50
C PHE A 48 4.63 5.70 -6.19
N ASP A 49 4.59 6.78 -5.41
CA ASP A 49 5.79 7.53 -5.02
C ASP A 49 6.61 6.76 -3.97
N PRO A 50 7.94 6.58 -4.17
CA PRO A 50 8.77 5.85 -3.22
C PRO A 50 8.81 6.46 -1.81
N VAL A 51 8.69 7.77 -1.67
CA VAL A 51 8.68 8.46 -0.37
C VAL A 51 7.37 8.17 0.35
N PHE A 52 6.24 8.23 -0.36
CA PHE A 52 4.94 7.82 0.18
C PHE A 52 4.97 6.36 0.66
N LEU A 53 5.43 5.43 -0.18
CA LEU A 53 5.50 4.00 0.17
C LEU A 53 6.38 3.74 1.40
N ARG A 54 7.50 4.46 1.53
CA ARG A 54 8.35 4.37 2.72
C ARG A 54 7.62 4.88 3.97
N ARG A 55 7.01 6.06 3.90
CA ARG A 55 6.23 6.63 5.01
C ARG A 55 5.07 5.72 5.41
N TYR A 56 4.38 5.13 4.44
CA TYR A 56 3.30 4.19 4.67
C TYR A 56 3.76 2.95 5.46
N ARG A 57 4.89 2.35 5.07
CA ARG A 57 5.50 1.23 5.80
C ARG A 57 5.97 1.61 7.20
N GLU A 58 6.58 2.79 7.36
CA GLU A 58 7.05 3.29 8.65
C GLU A 58 5.90 3.63 9.60
N PHE A 59 4.79 4.15 9.07
CA PHE A 59 3.60 4.52 9.82
C PHE A 59 2.84 3.28 10.31
N HIS A 60 2.68 2.28 9.44
CA HIS A 60 1.93 1.05 9.76
C HIS A 60 2.78 -0.06 10.35
N ARG A 61 4.11 0.05 10.32
CA ARG A 61 5.18 -0.78 10.94
C ARG A 61 5.18 -2.30 10.69
N THR A 62 4.07 -2.88 10.25
CA THR A 62 3.97 -4.31 9.91
C THR A 62 3.03 -4.42 8.72
N PRO A 63 3.54 -4.43 7.48
CA PRO A 63 2.70 -4.83 6.36
C PRO A 63 2.20 -6.26 6.66
N PRO A 64 0.91 -6.57 6.46
CA PRO A 64 0.43 -7.93 6.57
C PRO A 64 1.32 -8.77 5.66
N LEU A 65 1.99 -9.77 6.23
CA LEU A 65 2.80 -10.67 5.42
C LEU A 65 1.81 -11.33 4.45
N LEU A 66 1.89 -11.03 3.14
CA LEU A 66 1.01 -11.68 2.15
C LEU A 66 1.37 -13.16 2.01
N GLY A 67 2.66 -13.45 2.20
CA GLY A 67 3.25 -14.77 2.16
C GLY A 67 4.76 -14.67 1.98
N PHE A 68 5.43 -15.82 1.91
CA PHE A 68 6.85 -15.93 1.66
C PHE A 68 7.12 -16.99 0.59
N LEU A 69 8.21 -16.83 -0.16
CA LEU A 69 8.66 -17.84 -1.12
C LEU A 69 9.52 -18.88 -0.39
N ARG A 70 9.09 -20.13 -0.44
CA ARG A 70 9.89 -21.30 -0.06
C ARG A 70 10.57 -21.84 -1.30
N PHE A 71 11.89 -21.93 -1.23
CA PHE A 71 12.73 -22.51 -2.27
C PHE A 71 13.13 -23.90 -1.81
N ASP A 72 12.61 -24.94 -2.47
CA ASP A 72 13.01 -26.33 -2.28
C ASP A 72 13.88 -26.76 -3.49
N TYR A 73 14.62 -27.86 -3.39
CA TYR A 73 15.58 -28.29 -4.43
C TYR A 73 14.96 -28.51 -5.83
N ASN A 74 13.64 -28.73 -5.89
CA ASN A 74 12.91 -29.00 -7.14
C ASN A 74 11.91 -27.90 -7.52
N GLU A 75 11.50 -27.04 -6.59
CA GLU A 75 10.37 -26.12 -6.79
C GLU A 75 10.46 -24.84 -5.95
N THR A 76 9.77 -23.81 -6.42
CA THR A 76 9.53 -22.57 -5.67
C THR A 76 8.06 -22.47 -5.32
N LYS A 77 7.73 -22.42 -4.03
CA LYS A 77 6.35 -22.37 -3.56
C LYS A 77 6.10 -21.08 -2.78
N PHE A 78 5.09 -20.31 -3.19
CA PHE A 78 4.59 -19.21 -2.38
C PHE A 78 3.70 -19.73 -1.26
N ILE A 79 4.06 -19.44 -0.01
CA ILE A 79 3.30 -19.79 1.20
C ILE A 79 2.59 -18.54 1.68
N SER A 80 1.27 -18.48 1.52
CA SER A 80 0.48 -17.35 1.99
C SER A 80 0.33 -17.34 3.51
N THR A 81 0.43 -16.16 4.12
CA THR A 81 0.32 -15.96 5.59
C THR A 81 -0.96 -15.24 6.00
N ILE A 82 -1.84 -14.91 5.05
CA ILE A 82 -3.18 -14.42 5.36
C ILE A 82 -4.06 -15.60 5.81
N THR A 83 -4.65 -15.52 7.00
CA THR A 83 -5.49 -16.59 7.60
C THR A 83 -6.84 -16.77 6.89
N THR A 84 -7.22 -15.89 5.97
CA THR A 84 -8.42 -16.07 5.15
C THR A 84 -8.02 -16.48 3.75
N SER A 85 -7.99 -17.79 3.53
CA SER A 85 -8.22 -18.34 2.19
C SER A 85 -9.53 -17.75 1.66
N PRO A 86 -9.54 -17.01 0.54
CA PRO A 86 -10.78 -16.57 -0.10
C PRO A 86 -11.51 -17.72 -0.80
N PHE A 87 -10.96 -18.94 -0.80
CA PHE A 87 -11.50 -20.11 -1.51
C PHE A 87 -12.05 -21.23 -0.61
N SER A 88 -12.09 -21.07 0.72
CA SER A 88 -12.51 -22.16 1.62
C SER A 88 -14.00 -22.14 2.01
N ARG A 89 -14.91 -21.59 1.20
CA ARG A 89 -16.35 -21.63 1.53
C ARG A 89 -17.29 -21.95 0.37
N LEU A 90 -16.97 -22.92 -0.46
CA LEU A 90 -17.98 -23.61 -1.28
C LEU A 90 -17.54 -25.06 -1.58
N GLU A 91 -17.22 -25.85 -0.57
CA GLU A 91 -17.10 -27.32 -0.70
C GLU A 91 -17.45 -27.95 0.65
N GLU A 92 -18.56 -27.53 1.29
CA GLU A 92 -19.14 -28.32 2.39
C GLU A 92 -20.60 -27.92 2.64
N SER A 93 -21.53 -28.57 1.94
CA SER A 93 -22.88 -28.94 2.41
C SER A 93 -23.55 -29.78 1.32
N THR A 94 -23.49 -31.08 1.58
CA THR A 94 -24.31 -32.23 1.13
C THR A 94 -25.46 -31.97 0.14
#